data_AF-A0A9E2Q6S3-F1
#
_entry.id   AF-A0A9E2Q6S3-F1
#
_cell.length_a   1.000
_cell.length_b   1.000
_cell.length_c   1.000
_cell.angle_alpha   90.00
_cell.angle_beta   90.00
_cell.angle_gamma   90.00
#
_symmetry.space_group_name_H-M   'P 1'
#
loop_
_entity.id
_entity.type
_entity.pdbx_description
1 polymer ?
#
loop_
_entity_poly.entity_id
_entity_poly.type
_entity_poly.pdbx_seq_one_letter_code
_entity_poly.pdbx_strand_id
1 'polypeptide(L)'
;MPVHELVHPAKARPGDRVAVLSPSFAAPGMFPAVHEQAMRRLAEVTGLVPVELATTRRLGASAVDRAADLNAAFADPSIRAIVATIGGDDQITVIPHLDPRLPRADPKPFLGYSDNTNLTTWLWVNGVASFYGGSTQVHLGAGPAVDEVHARSLRAALLTGERLELTDPGESEDFGVDWNDPRALVENGERELTEPWTWAGPRRRVRGPTWGGCLEVLEWVLAADRFPLPSEVLRGAVLLVETSELMPSAEQVGWMLRSMGERGLLAEVAGVLVA
;
A
#
# COMPACT_ATOMS: atom_id res chain seq x y z
N MET A 1 15.89 -25.12 3.10
CA MET A 1 15.79 -23.67 2.83
C MET A 1 15.12 -23.03 4.02
N PRO A 2 15.65 -21.94 4.59
CA PRO A 2 14.93 -21.23 5.65
C PRO A 2 13.60 -20.73 5.07
N VAL A 3 12.50 -21.10 5.71
CA VAL A 3 11.17 -20.59 5.36
C VAL A 3 11.14 -19.13 5.78
N HIS A 4 10.89 -18.22 4.84
CA HIS A 4 10.59 -16.82 5.18
C HIS A 4 9.17 -16.76 5.73
N GLU A 5 9.06 -16.99 7.04
CA GLU A 5 7.77 -17.02 7.72
C GLU A 5 7.22 -15.60 7.90
N LEU A 6 6.09 -15.33 7.25
CA LEU A 6 5.36 -14.08 7.39
C LEU A 6 4.33 -14.20 8.51
N VAL A 7 4.44 -13.34 9.52
CA VAL A 7 3.42 -13.18 10.54
C VAL A 7 2.28 -12.35 9.96
N HIS A 8 1.08 -12.94 9.96
CA HIS A 8 -0.14 -12.23 9.58
C HIS A 8 -0.67 -11.43 10.77
N PRO A 9 -0.91 -10.12 10.61
CA PRO A 9 -1.36 -9.29 11.72
C PRO A 9 -2.77 -9.67 12.18
N ALA A 10 -3.01 -9.53 13.49
CA ALA A 10 -4.34 -9.66 14.05
C ALA A 10 -5.26 -8.56 13.50
N LYS A 11 -6.53 -8.89 13.26
CA LYS A 11 -7.52 -7.92 12.77
C LYS A 11 -8.01 -7.03 13.91
N ALA A 12 -8.32 -5.78 13.56
CA ALA A 12 -8.93 -4.82 14.45
C ALA A 12 -10.43 -5.12 14.64
N ARG A 13 -11.02 -4.53 15.67
CA ARG A 13 -12.45 -4.61 15.97
C ARG A 13 -13.05 -3.20 15.94
N PRO A 14 -14.35 -3.06 15.59
CA PRO A 14 -15.03 -1.78 15.74
C PRO A 14 -14.81 -1.17 17.13
N GLY A 15 -14.49 0.12 17.18
CA GLY A 15 -14.07 0.86 18.38
C GLY A 15 -12.55 0.91 18.61
N ASP A 16 -11.76 0.03 18.00
CA ASP A 16 -10.29 0.11 18.06
C ASP A 16 -9.77 1.34 17.31
N ARG A 17 -8.58 1.81 17.71
CA ARG A 17 -7.94 2.97 17.05
C ARG A 17 -7.17 2.52 15.80
N VAL A 18 -7.29 3.30 14.74
CA VAL A 18 -6.51 3.15 13.49
C VAL A 18 -5.65 4.40 13.29
N ALA A 19 -4.32 4.24 13.25
CA ALA A 19 -3.42 5.34 12.98
C ALA A 19 -3.46 5.70 11.49
N VAL A 20 -3.68 6.98 11.20
CA VAL A 20 -3.62 7.53 9.84
C VAL A 20 -2.36 8.39 9.75
N LEU A 21 -1.42 7.98 8.88
CA LEU A 21 -0.06 8.52 8.85
C LEU A 21 0.31 9.02 7.46
N SER A 22 1.21 10.00 7.38
CA SER A 22 1.79 10.50 6.12
C SER A 22 3.27 10.12 6.03
N PRO A 23 3.60 8.84 5.74
CA PRO A 23 4.98 8.38 5.73
C PRO A 23 5.75 8.84 4.47
N SER A 24 5.05 9.36 3.46
CA SER A 24 5.62 10.01 2.28
C SER A 24 5.10 11.46 2.20
N PHE A 25 4.25 11.81 1.22
CA PHE A 25 3.66 13.15 1.12
C PHE A 25 2.58 13.39 2.19
N ALA A 26 2.65 14.53 2.88
CA ALA A 26 1.64 14.97 3.85
C ALA A 26 0.44 15.67 3.17
N ALA A 27 -0.22 14.97 2.23
CA ALA A 27 -1.42 15.46 1.55
C ALA A 27 -2.51 15.99 2.50
N PRO A 28 -2.76 15.42 3.69
CA PRO A 28 -3.70 15.99 4.66
C PRO A 28 -3.44 17.45 5.05
N GLY A 29 -2.18 17.89 5.02
CA GLY A 29 -1.80 19.28 5.30
C GLY A 29 -2.10 20.23 4.14
N MET A 30 -2.05 19.73 2.90
CA MET A 30 -2.33 20.51 1.70
C MET A 30 -3.82 20.50 1.32
N PHE A 31 -4.49 19.36 1.52
CA PHE A 31 -5.88 19.12 1.12
C PHE A 31 -6.74 18.67 2.32
N PRO A 32 -6.94 19.54 3.33
CA PRO A 32 -7.59 19.17 4.58
C PRO A 32 -9.04 18.73 4.39
N ALA A 33 -9.80 19.32 3.45
CA ALA A 33 -11.20 18.97 3.25
C ALA A 33 -11.39 17.51 2.78
N VAL A 34 -10.54 17.06 1.84
CA VAL A 34 -10.50 15.67 1.37
C VAL A 34 -10.10 14.73 2.50
N HIS A 35 -9.13 15.13 3.33
CA HIS A 35 -8.71 14.34 4.49
C HIS A 35 -9.82 14.22 5.55
N GLU A 36 -10.51 15.30 5.90
CA GLU A 36 -11.64 15.25 6.84
C GLU A 36 -12.73 14.29 6.35
N GLN A 37 -13.00 14.29 5.04
CA GLN A 37 -13.94 13.34 4.43
C GLN A 37 -13.42 11.90 4.54
N ALA A 38 -12.14 11.67 4.27
CA ALA A 38 -11.52 10.36 4.40
C ALA A 38 -11.61 9.82 5.83
N MET A 39 -11.36 10.65 6.85
CA MET A 39 -11.43 10.27 8.25
C MET A 39 -12.85 9.86 8.67
N ARG A 40 -13.87 10.64 8.26
CA ARG A 40 -15.27 10.26 8.49
C ARG A 40 -15.64 8.94 7.83
N ARG A 41 -15.31 8.79 6.55
CA ARG A 41 -15.62 7.57 5.78
C ARG A 41 -14.86 6.36 6.26
N LEU A 42 -13.61 6.51 6.71
CA LEU A 42 -12.85 5.43 7.36
C LEU A 42 -13.60 4.91 8.60
N ALA A 43 -14.08 5.81 9.45
CA ALA A 43 -14.87 5.45 10.63
C ALA A 43 -16.22 4.80 10.25
N GLU A 44 -16.93 5.34 9.26
CA GLU A 44 -18.22 4.80 8.79
C GLU A 44 -18.08 3.40 8.18
N VAL A 45 -17.08 3.19 7.32
CA VAL A 45 -16.86 1.92 6.60
C VAL A 45 -16.37 0.82 7.54
N THR A 46 -15.61 1.17 8.58
CA THR A 46 -14.89 0.18 9.40
C THR A 46 -15.33 0.12 10.86
N GLY A 47 -15.97 1.15 11.38
CA GLY A 47 -16.24 1.32 12.81
C GLY A 47 -14.99 1.58 13.66
N LEU A 48 -13.82 1.75 13.05
CA LEU A 48 -12.58 2.11 13.76
C LEU A 48 -12.56 3.60 14.09
N VAL A 49 -11.73 3.97 15.06
CA VAL A 49 -11.53 5.37 15.48
C VAL A 49 -10.23 5.89 14.84
N PRO A 50 -10.29 6.74 13.81
CA PRO A 50 -9.11 7.26 13.16
C PRO A 50 -8.35 8.23 14.07
N VAL A 51 -7.02 8.08 14.12
CA VAL A 51 -6.15 8.91 14.95
C VAL A 51 -4.93 9.36 14.16
N GLU A 52 -4.66 10.66 14.21
CA GLU A 52 -3.51 11.26 13.56
C GLU A 52 -2.33 11.35 14.52
N LEU A 53 -1.12 11.33 13.96
CA LEU A 53 0.12 11.61 14.68
C LEU A 53 0.75 12.94 14.19
N ALA A 54 1.85 13.33 14.82
CA ALA A 54 2.41 14.68 14.75
C ALA A 54 2.74 15.16 13.34
N THR A 55 3.14 14.25 12.45
CA THR A 55 3.56 14.57 11.08
C THR A 55 2.45 14.40 10.03
N THR A 56 1.29 13.85 10.41
CA THR A 56 0.20 13.51 9.47
C THR A 56 -0.18 14.66 8.55
N ARG A 57 -0.27 15.89 9.09
CA ARG A 57 -0.61 17.11 8.35
C ARG A 57 0.58 18.03 8.11
N ARG A 58 1.79 17.64 8.53
CA ARG A 58 2.94 18.54 8.57
C ARG A 58 3.76 18.43 7.28
N LEU A 59 3.51 19.36 6.36
CA LEU A 59 4.33 19.52 5.15
C LEU A 59 5.80 19.73 5.51
N GLY A 60 6.71 19.09 4.77
CA GLY A 60 8.16 19.20 4.98
C GLY A 60 8.68 18.54 6.27
N ALA A 61 7.90 17.65 6.91
CA ALA A 61 8.40 16.84 8.01
C ALA A 61 9.65 16.04 7.58
N SER A 62 10.67 16.01 8.44
CA SER A 62 11.89 15.25 8.14
C SER A 62 11.62 13.75 8.08
N ALA A 63 12.49 13.00 7.41
CA ALA A 63 12.41 11.54 7.38
C ALA A 63 12.46 10.92 8.79
N VAL A 64 13.26 11.50 9.70
CA VAL A 64 13.35 11.07 11.10
C VAL A 64 12.02 11.26 11.84
N ASP A 65 11.35 12.40 11.63
CA ASP A 65 10.09 12.66 12.29
C ASP A 65 8.95 11.78 11.77
N ARG A 66 8.90 11.55 10.45
CA ARG A 66 7.93 10.62 9.85
C ARG A 66 8.16 9.18 10.32
N ALA A 67 9.42 8.78 10.47
CA ALA A 67 9.77 7.50 11.08
C ALA A 67 9.39 7.43 12.56
N ALA A 68 9.48 8.53 13.31
CA ALA A 68 9.05 8.58 14.70
C ALA A 68 7.55 8.31 14.84
N ASP A 69 6.72 8.86 13.96
CA ASP A 69 5.28 8.55 13.91
C ASP A 69 5.01 7.07 13.60
N LEU A 70 5.70 6.49 12.62
CA LEU A 70 5.60 5.06 12.29
C LEU A 70 5.99 4.17 13.47
N ASN A 71 7.15 4.44 14.09
CA ASN A 71 7.62 3.71 15.26
C ASN A 71 6.64 3.85 16.43
N ALA A 72 6.11 5.04 16.69
CA ALA A 72 5.12 5.27 17.73
C ALA A 72 3.83 4.46 17.49
N ALA A 73 3.32 4.45 16.25
CA ALA A 73 2.12 3.70 15.90
C ALA A 73 2.30 2.17 16.01
N PHE A 74 3.48 1.65 15.63
CA PHE A 74 3.79 0.23 15.82
C PHE A 74 3.99 -0.13 17.31
N ALA A 75 4.59 0.75 18.10
CA ALA A 75 4.83 0.53 19.52
C ALA A 75 3.58 0.65 20.41
N ASP A 76 2.59 1.44 20.00
CA ASP A 76 1.38 1.70 20.79
C ASP A 76 0.37 0.54 20.70
N PRO A 77 0.13 -0.20 21.80
CA PRO A 77 -0.82 -1.33 21.79
C PRO A 77 -2.29 -0.88 21.64
N SER A 78 -2.60 0.40 21.84
CA SER A 78 -3.94 0.96 21.62
C SER A 78 -4.27 1.15 20.14
N ILE A 79 -3.25 1.21 19.27
CA ILE A 79 -3.40 1.25 17.81
C ILE A 79 -3.50 -0.18 17.29
N ARG A 80 -4.60 -0.53 16.63
CA ARG A 80 -4.81 -1.88 16.08
C ARG A 80 -4.68 -1.98 14.57
N ALA A 81 -4.53 -0.85 13.88
CA ALA A 81 -4.24 -0.80 12.44
C ALA A 81 -3.53 0.52 12.08
N ILE A 82 -2.84 0.53 10.95
CA ILE A 82 -2.17 1.69 10.38
C ILE A 82 -2.56 1.82 8.90
N VAL A 83 -2.92 3.03 8.47
CA VAL A 83 -3.25 3.34 7.08
C VAL A 83 -2.45 4.57 6.64
N ALA A 84 -1.75 4.46 5.52
CA ALA A 84 -1.04 5.57 4.91
C ALA A 84 -2.03 6.52 4.22
N THR A 85 -1.80 7.82 4.33
CA THR A 85 -2.64 8.85 3.72
C THR A 85 -2.53 8.81 2.21
N ILE A 86 -1.30 8.79 1.69
CA ILE A 86 -0.96 8.74 0.26
C ILE A 86 0.49 8.24 0.06
N GLY A 87 0.91 8.04 -1.20
CA GLY A 87 2.30 7.84 -1.62
C GLY A 87 3.10 9.15 -1.72
N GLY A 88 4.09 9.20 -2.60
CA GLY A 88 5.02 10.30 -2.83
C GLY A 88 6.30 9.78 -3.48
N ASP A 89 7.48 10.25 -3.08
CA ASP A 89 8.73 9.93 -3.79
C ASP A 89 9.99 9.80 -2.91
N ASP A 90 9.87 9.93 -1.59
CA ASP A 90 11.03 10.02 -0.70
C ASP A 90 10.99 9.07 0.51
N GLN A 91 10.02 8.16 0.60
CA GLN A 91 9.89 7.25 1.75
C GLN A 91 11.11 6.33 1.92
N ILE A 92 11.88 6.10 0.86
CA ILE A 92 13.17 5.40 0.94
C ILE A 92 14.15 6.02 1.96
N THR A 93 14.04 7.33 2.23
CA THR A 93 14.82 8.05 3.25
C THR A 93 14.32 7.82 4.68
N VAL A 94 13.07 7.39 4.85
CA VAL A 94 12.42 7.11 6.14
C VAL A 94 12.81 5.72 6.66
N ILE A 95 12.94 4.75 5.76
CA ILE A 95 13.23 3.33 6.10
C ILE A 95 14.41 3.13 7.05
N PRO A 96 15.57 3.82 6.93
CA PRO A 96 16.72 3.65 7.83
C PRO A 96 16.45 4.02 9.30
N HIS A 97 15.37 4.74 9.58
CA HIS A 97 15.03 5.24 10.91
C HIS A 97 13.97 4.38 11.62
N LEU A 98 13.51 3.29 10.99
CA LEU A 98 12.49 2.40 11.53
C LEU A 98 13.11 1.32 12.42
N ASP A 99 12.43 0.99 13.52
CA ASP A 99 12.82 -0.12 14.40
C ASP A 99 12.06 -1.40 14.00
N PRO A 100 12.73 -2.39 13.38
CA PRO A 100 12.08 -3.60 12.89
C PRO A 100 11.52 -4.50 13.99
N ARG A 101 11.91 -4.28 15.25
CA ARG A 101 11.41 -5.07 16.38
C ARG A 101 9.97 -4.73 16.72
N LEU A 102 9.54 -3.49 16.47
CA LEU A 102 8.21 -3.00 16.83
C LEU A 102 7.07 -3.71 16.06
N PRO A 103 7.05 -3.73 14.72
CA PRO A 103 5.99 -4.42 13.97
C PRO A 103 6.02 -5.94 14.19
N ARG A 104 7.17 -6.52 14.57
CA ARG A 104 7.28 -7.95 14.89
C ARG A 104 6.77 -8.29 16.29
N ALA A 105 6.92 -7.37 17.25
CA ALA A 105 6.46 -7.55 18.62
C ALA A 105 4.94 -7.42 18.76
N ASP A 106 4.31 -6.49 18.02
CA ASP A 106 2.86 -6.34 17.93
C ASP A 106 2.41 -6.16 16.46
N PRO A 107 2.31 -7.26 15.69
CA PRO A 107 1.91 -7.20 14.28
C PRO A 107 0.49 -6.65 14.13
N LYS A 108 0.39 -5.54 13.41
CA LYS A 108 -0.88 -4.87 13.07
C LYS A 108 -0.99 -4.61 11.57
N PRO A 109 -2.22 -4.59 10.99
CA PRO A 109 -2.41 -4.32 9.58
C PRO A 109 -1.82 -2.96 9.21
N PHE A 110 -0.97 -2.94 8.18
CA PHE A 110 -0.52 -1.72 7.51
C PHE A 110 -1.07 -1.72 6.08
N LEU A 111 -1.70 -0.62 5.68
CA LEU A 111 -2.22 -0.38 4.33
C LEU A 111 -1.51 0.81 3.70
N GLY A 112 -1.03 0.63 2.47
CA GLY A 112 -0.48 1.70 1.63
C GLY A 112 -0.14 1.17 0.23
N TYR A 113 -0.02 2.07 -0.74
CA TYR A 113 0.38 1.76 -2.13
C TYR A 113 1.28 2.87 -2.70
N SER A 114 1.73 2.73 -3.96
CA SER A 114 2.70 3.62 -4.62
C SER A 114 4.03 3.64 -3.82
N ASP A 115 4.53 4.80 -3.38
CA ASP A 115 5.77 4.92 -2.59
C ASP A 115 5.79 4.11 -1.29
N ASN A 116 4.61 3.76 -0.77
CA ASN A 116 4.48 2.82 0.36
C ASN A 116 4.99 1.40 0.05
N THR A 117 5.37 1.12 -1.20
CA THR A 117 6.17 -0.04 -1.59
C THR A 117 7.46 -0.15 -0.78
N ASN A 118 8.09 0.99 -0.42
CA ASN A 118 9.23 1.02 0.49
C ASN A 118 8.89 0.36 1.85
N LEU A 119 7.80 0.81 2.49
CA LEU A 119 7.40 0.32 3.81
C LEU A 119 6.80 -1.09 3.78
N THR A 120 5.99 -1.43 2.76
CA THR A 120 5.46 -2.79 2.60
C THR A 120 6.56 -3.81 2.34
N THR A 121 7.59 -3.45 1.56
CA THR A 121 8.79 -4.29 1.38
C THR A 121 9.59 -4.41 2.66
N TRP A 122 9.79 -3.32 3.40
CA TRP A 122 10.49 -3.34 4.68
C TRP A 122 9.79 -4.24 5.71
N LEU A 123 8.46 -4.16 5.81
CA LEU A 123 7.67 -5.06 6.67
C LEU A 123 7.82 -6.52 6.24
N TRP A 124 7.74 -6.78 4.93
CA TRP A 124 7.87 -8.13 4.38
C TRP A 124 9.25 -8.71 4.70
N VAL A 125 10.34 -7.97 4.47
CA VAL A 125 11.72 -8.38 4.79
C VAL A 125 11.88 -8.70 6.28
N ASN A 126 11.17 -7.99 7.15
CA ASN A 126 11.19 -8.21 8.60
C ASN A 126 10.21 -9.29 9.09
N GLY A 127 9.52 -9.98 8.17
CA GLY A 127 8.66 -11.12 8.46
C GLY A 127 7.23 -10.74 8.87
N VAL A 128 6.75 -9.56 8.46
CA VAL A 128 5.40 -9.07 8.78
C VAL A 128 4.61 -8.83 7.49
N ALA A 129 3.44 -9.45 7.37
CA ALA A 129 2.55 -9.24 6.23
C ALA A 129 1.87 -7.87 6.31
N SER A 130 1.77 -7.20 5.17
CA SER A 130 1.07 -5.93 4.97
C SER A 130 0.09 -6.02 3.80
N PHE A 131 -0.68 -4.97 3.57
CA PHE A 131 -1.70 -4.90 2.52
C PHE A 131 -1.37 -3.78 1.55
N TYR A 132 -1.26 -4.11 0.26
CA TYR A 132 -0.99 -3.15 -0.80
C TYR A 132 -2.32 -2.52 -1.27
N GLY A 133 -2.49 -1.22 -1.08
CA GLY A 133 -3.73 -0.48 -1.36
C GLY A 133 -4.22 0.38 -0.20
N GLY A 134 -5.41 0.98 -0.35
CA GLY A 134 -6.14 1.58 0.77
C GLY A 134 -5.66 2.95 1.26
N SER A 135 -5.12 3.80 0.37
CA SER A 135 -4.84 5.22 0.70
C SER A 135 -6.11 5.95 1.16
N THR A 136 -6.03 6.65 2.29
CA THR A 136 -7.17 7.44 2.78
C THR A 136 -7.49 8.61 1.86
N GLN A 137 -6.47 9.31 1.35
CA GLN A 137 -6.68 10.50 0.53
C GLN A 137 -7.33 10.18 -0.82
N VAL A 138 -6.93 9.04 -1.43
CA VAL A 138 -7.41 8.62 -2.76
C VAL A 138 -8.73 7.86 -2.67
N HIS A 139 -8.76 6.74 -1.93
CA HIS A 139 -9.89 5.80 -2.00
C HIS A 139 -11.04 6.13 -1.01
N LEU A 140 -10.78 6.97 -0.02
CA LEU A 140 -11.79 7.35 0.98
C LEU A 140 -12.14 8.84 0.91
N GLY A 141 -11.17 9.70 0.60
CA GLY A 141 -11.33 11.15 0.63
C GLY A 141 -12.08 11.71 -0.56
N ALA A 142 -11.65 11.36 -1.77
CA ALA A 142 -12.20 11.93 -3.01
C ALA A 142 -13.59 11.37 -3.37
N GLY A 143 -14.30 12.09 -4.23
CA GLY A 143 -15.53 11.63 -4.88
C GLY A 143 -16.79 11.63 -3.99
N PRO A 144 -17.96 11.35 -4.59
CA PRO A 144 -19.26 11.35 -3.93
C PRO A 144 -19.43 10.25 -2.88
N ALA A 145 -18.74 9.12 -3.04
CA ALA A 145 -18.87 7.95 -2.18
C ALA A 145 -17.60 7.08 -2.24
N VAL A 146 -17.48 6.14 -1.31
CA VAL A 146 -16.47 5.06 -1.37
C VAL A 146 -17.04 3.94 -2.24
N ASP A 147 -16.33 3.54 -3.29
CA ASP A 147 -16.76 2.39 -4.10
C ASP A 147 -16.77 1.10 -3.26
N GLU A 148 -17.76 0.23 -3.51
CA GLU A 148 -17.95 -0.97 -2.69
C GLU A 148 -16.78 -1.96 -2.80
N VAL A 149 -16.06 -2.00 -3.93
CA VAL A 149 -14.85 -2.81 -4.08
C VAL A 149 -13.74 -2.36 -3.13
N HIS A 150 -13.58 -1.05 -2.93
CA HIS A 150 -12.65 -0.46 -1.97
C HIS A 150 -13.13 -0.70 -0.54
N ALA A 151 -14.42 -0.49 -0.26
CA ALA A 151 -14.97 -0.69 1.08
C ALA A 151 -14.86 -2.15 1.54
N ARG A 152 -15.15 -3.11 0.66
CA ARG A 152 -15.03 -4.55 0.93
C ARG A 152 -13.59 -4.98 1.17
N SER A 153 -12.65 -4.57 0.31
CA SER A 153 -11.23 -4.88 0.47
C SER A 153 -10.64 -4.27 1.75
N LEU A 154 -11.03 -3.04 2.09
CA LEU A 154 -10.64 -2.38 3.32
C LEU A 154 -11.13 -3.14 4.57
N ARG A 155 -12.40 -3.55 4.60
CA ARG A 155 -12.96 -4.37 5.70
C ARG A 155 -12.26 -5.73 5.81
N ALA A 156 -11.96 -6.37 4.69
CA ALA A 156 -11.22 -7.64 4.67
C ALA A 156 -9.79 -7.50 5.25
N ALA A 157 -9.09 -6.44 4.84
CA ALA A 157 -7.73 -6.16 5.29
C ALA A 157 -7.70 -5.80 6.79
N LEU A 158 -8.63 -4.97 7.27
CA LEU A 158 -8.59 -4.42 8.62
C LEU A 158 -9.34 -5.25 9.67
N LEU A 159 -10.46 -5.89 9.32
CA LEU A 159 -11.44 -6.39 10.30
C LEU A 159 -11.70 -7.90 10.19
N THR A 160 -11.96 -8.41 8.98
CA THR A 160 -12.54 -9.76 8.83
C THR A 160 -11.52 -10.82 8.48
N GLY A 161 -10.48 -10.46 7.70
CA GLY A 161 -9.54 -11.44 7.14
C GLY A 161 -10.17 -12.39 6.14
N GLU A 162 -11.33 -12.03 5.59
CA GLU A 162 -11.98 -12.83 4.55
C GLU A 162 -11.09 -12.97 3.31
N ARG A 163 -11.25 -14.09 2.60
CA ARG A 163 -10.62 -14.27 1.29
C ARG A 163 -11.55 -13.70 0.24
N LEU A 164 -11.01 -12.75 -0.53
CA LEU A 164 -11.73 -12.11 -1.62
C LEU A 164 -11.43 -12.81 -2.94
N GLU A 165 -12.47 -13.10 -3.69
CA GLU A 165 -12.35 -13.38 -5.12
C GLU A 165 -12.26 -12.03 -5.82
N LEU A 166 -11.18 -11.83 -6.59
CA LEU A 166 -11.02 -10.65 -7.42
C LEU A 166 -11.92 -10.80 -8.64
N THR A 167 -12.67 -9.75 -8.95
CA THR A 167 -13.53 -9.66 -10.13
C THR A 167 -13.22 -8.36 -10.86
N ASP A 168 -13.55 -8.32 -12.13
CA ASP A 168 -13.59 -7.08 -12.89
C ASP A 168 -14.49 -6.06 -12.19
N PRO A 169 -13.99 -4.85 -11.84
CA PRO A 169 -14.79 -3.84 -11.16
C PRO A 169 -15.80 -3.13 -12.10
N GLY A 170 -15.67 -3.30 -13.42
CA GLY A 170 -16.57 -2.77 -14.44
C GLY A 170 -16.27 -1.33 -14.86
N GLU A 171 -15.92 -0.46 -13.89
CA GLU A 171 -15.44 0.91 -14.15
C GLU A 171 -14.18 1.21 -13.32
N SER A 172 -13.31 2.06 -13.84
CA SER A 172 -12.13 2.61 -13.17
C SER A 172 -12.06 4.14 -13.33
N GLU A 173 -11.29 4.79 -12.46
CA GLU A 173 -11.02 6.23 -12.50
C GLU A 173 -9.53 6.46 -12.29
N ASP A 174 -8.84 6.89 -13.34
CA ASP A 174 -7.40 7.21 -13.28
C ASP A 174 -7.19 8.70 -12.96
N PHE A 175 -8.12 9.55 -13.41
CA PHE A 175 -8.05 11.01 -13.27
C PHE A 175 -9.24 11.55 -12.50
N GLY A 176 -9.02 11.81 -11.21
CA GLY A 176 -9.98 12.48 -10.34
C GLY A 176 -10.05 14.01 -10.55
N VAL A 177 -11.00 14.65 -9.89
CA VAL A 177 -11.06 16.13 -9.80
C VAL A 177 -9.92 16.66 -8.91
N ASP A 178 -9.30 17.77 -9.30
CA ASP A 178 -8.29 18.47 -8.48
C ASP A 178 -8.79 18.69 -7.05
N TRP A 179 -8.04 18.24 -6.06
CA TRP A 179 -8.42 18.30 -4.64
C TRP A 179 -8.54 19.71 -4.06
N ASN A 180 -8.09 20.76 -4.77
CA ASN A 180 -8.39 22.15 -4.44
C ASN A 180 -9.79 22.59 -4.88
N ASP A 181 -10.38 21.91 -5.86
CA ASP A 181 -11.74 22.18 -6.32
C ASP A 181 -12.73 21.50 -5.36
N PRO A 182 -13.70 22.23 -4.78
CA PRO A 182 -14.74 21.65 -3.93
C PRO A 182 -15.50 20.48 -4.57
N ARG A 183 -15.56 20.41 -5.90
CA ARG A 183 -16.15 19.28 -6.63
C ARG A 183 -15.47 17.95 -6.33
N ALA A 184 -14.18 17.94 -5.97
CA ALA A 184 -13.48 16.71 -5.58
C ALA A 184 -14.08 16.00 -4.35
N LEU A 185 -14.95 16.66 -3.59
CA LEU A 185 -15.65 16.05 -2.46
C LEU A 185 -16.96 15.35 -2.84
N VAL A 186 -17.51 15.64 -4.02
CA VAL A 186 -18.89 15.29 -4.38
C VAL A 186 -19.06 14.79 -5.81
N GLU A 187 -18.04 14.91 -6.65
CA GLU A 187 -18.04 14.46 -8.05
C GLU A 187 -16.91 13.46 -8.28
N ASN A 188 -17.20 12.44 -9.09
CA ASN A 188 -16.17 11.60 -9.69
C ASN A 188 -15.41 12.41 -10.73
N GLY A 189 -14.19 11.99 -11.04
CA GLY A 189 -13.47 12.46 -12.21
C GLY A 189 -13.97 11.78 -13.49
N GLU A 190 -13.03 11.40 -14.34
CA GLU A 190 -13.33 10.63 -15.56
C GLU A 190 -13.37 9.12 -15.23
N ARG A 191 -14.57 8.55 -15.25
CA ARG A 191 -14.78 7.11 -15.12
C ARG A 191 -14.87 6.46 -16.49
N GLU A 192 -14.15 5.38 -16.66
CA GLU A 192 -14.11 4.58 -17.89
C GLU A 192 -14.45 3.12 -17.60
N LEU A 193 -14.92 2.41 -18.63
CA LEU A 193 -15.12 0.96 -18.53
C LEU A 193 -13.76 0.26 -18.46
N THR A 194 -13.65 -0.73 -17.58
CA THR A 194 -12.45 -1.54 -17.48
C THR A 194 -12.21 -2.41 -18.71
N GLU A 195 -10.93 -2.66 -19.00
CA GLU A 195 -10.54 -3.58 -20.05
C GLU A 195 -10.63 -5.04 -19.59
N PRO A 196 -10.98 -5.98 -20.50
CA PRO A 196 -10.97 -7.41 -20.17
C PRO A 196 -9.58 -7.87 -19.76
N TRP A 197 -9.51 -8.72 -18.74
CA TRP A 197 -8.25 -9.30 -18.29
C TRP A 197 -7.56 -10.10 -19.40
N THR A 198 -6.27 -9.83 -19.59
CA THR A 198 -5.43 -10.56 -20.54
C THR A 198 -4.52 -11.55 -19.80
N TRP A 199 -4.21 -12.66 -20.45
CA TRP A 199 -3.38 -13.72 -19.87
C TRP A 199 -2.26 -14.08 -20.83
N ALA A 200 -1.01 -14.01 -20.34
CA ALA A 200 0.18 -14.40 -21.07
C ALA A 200 0.87 -15.61 -20.43
N GLY A 201 1.43 -16.49 -21.26
CA GLY A 201 2.16 -17.68 -20.82
C GLY A 201 1.29 -18.96 -20.76
N PRO A 202 1.81 -20.03 -20.13
CA PRO A 202 1.15 -21.33 -20.13
C PRO A 202 -0.15 -21.34 -19.32
N ARG A 203 -1.15 -22.10 -19.77
CA ARG A 203 -2.43 -22.30 -19.07
C ARG A 203 -2.24 -23.19 -17.83
N ARG A 204 -1.77 -22.60 -16.73
CA ARG A 204 -1.56 -23.28 -15.45
C ARG A 204 -2.20 -22.51 -14.32
N ARG A 205 -2.67 -23.24 -13.30
CA ARG A 205 -3.08 -22.66 -12.03
C ARG A 205 -1.86 -22.59 -11.11
N VAL A 206 -1.62 -21.42 -10.52
CA VAL A 206 -0.57 -21.23 -9.52
C VAL A 206 -1.20 -20.73 -8.22
N ARG A 207 -0.52 -21.02 -7.10
CA ARG A 207 -0.90 -20.55 -5.78
C ARG A 207 0.38 -20.35 -4.98
N GLY A 208 0.55 -19.17 -4.42
CA GLY A 208 1.69 -18.82 -3.60
C GLY A 208 1.41 -17.56 -2.78
N PRO A 209 2.31 -17.20 -1.86
CA PRO A 209 2.28 -15.88 -1.24
C PRO A 209 2.46 -14.79 -2.30
N THR A 210 1.96 -13.60 -2.03
CA THR A 210 2.15 -12.43 -2.90
C THR A 210 3.33 -11.58 -2.44
N TRP A 211 4.05 -10.99 -3.38
CA TRP A 211 5.07 -9.97 -3.11
C TRP A 211 5.15 -9.00 -4.30
N GLY A 212 5.51 -7.75 -4.05
CA GLY A 212 5.69 -6.74 -5.09
C GLY A 212 5.13 -5.37 -4.67
N GLY A 213 4.68 -4.58 -5.63
CA GLY A 213 4.24 -3.20 -5.45
C GLY A 213 4.47 -2.34 -6.71
N CYS A 214 4.65 -1.04 -6.52
CA CYS A 214 4.90 -0.08 -7.59
C CYS A 214 6.28 -0.35 -8.19
N LEU A 215 6.33 -0.55 -9.50
CA LEU A 215 7.52 -1.05 -10.19
C LEU A 215 8.71 -0.10 -10.09
N GLU A 216 8.45 1.21 -10.23
CA GLU A 216 9.46 2.27 -10.08
C GLU A 216 10.06 2.25 -8.67
N VAL A 217 9.22 2.06 -7.65
CA VAL A 217 9.67 2.05 -6.25
C VAL A 217 10.40 0.74 -5.93
N LEU A 218 9.97 -0.39 -6.50
CA LEU A 218 10.71 -1.65 -6.41
C LEU A 218 12.12 -1.52 -6.99
N GLU A 219 12.30 -0.80 -8.11
CA GLU A 219 13.62 -0.51 -8.65
C GLU A 219 14.48 0.24 -7.60
N TRP A 220 13.95 1.26 -6.93
CA TRP A 220 14.69 1.99 -5.88
C TRP A 220 15.06 1.10 -4.70
N VAL A 221 14.12 0.29 -4.23
CA VAL A 221 14.33 -0.68 -3.14
C VAL A 221 15.47 -1.64 -3.49
N LEU A 222 15.49 -2.14 -4.72
CA LEU A 222 16.53 -3.07 -5.18
C LEU A 222 17.88 -2.35 -5.38
N ALA A 223 17.88 -1.17 -5.99
CA ALA A 223 19.08 -0.38 -6.23
C ALA A 223 19.76 0.07 -4.92
N ALA A 224 18.98 0.38 -3.88
CA ALA A 224 19.47 0.76 -2.56
C ALA A 224 19.71 -0.42 -1.61
N ASP A 225 19.67 -1.65 -2.12
CA ASP A 225 19.89 -2.89 -1.35
C ASP A 225 18.97 -3.04 -0.12
N ARG A 226 17.71 -2.62 -0.25
CA ARG A 226 16.68 -2.70 0.80
C ARG A 226 15.89 -4.00 0.79
N PHE A 227 16.21 -4.88 -0.15
CA PHE A 227 15.78 -6.28 -0.16
C PHE A 227 17.04 -7.18 -0.12
N PRO A 228 17.65 -7.36 1.06
CA PRO A 228 18.92 -8.09 1.20
C PRO A 228 18.73 -9.62 1.26
N LEU A 229 17.50 -10.10 1.06
CA LEU A 229 17.17 -11.52 1.13
C LEU A 229 17.53 -12.21 -0.19
N PRO A 230 17.98 -13.48 -0.16
CA PRO A 230 18.29 -14.22 -1.36
C PRO A 230 16.99 -14.51 -2.14
N SER A 231 17.03 -14.54 -3.47
CA SER A 231 15.82 -14.57 -4.32
C SER A 231 14.90 -15.76 -4.04
N GLU A 232 15.44 -16.87 -3.54
CA GLU A 232 14.70 -18.10 -3.23
C GLU A 232 13.61 -17.91 -2.18
N VAL A 233 13.62 -16.82 -1.42
CA VAL A 233 12.50 -16.45 -0.52
C VAL A 233 11.20 -16.19 -1.30
N LEU A 234 11.29 -15.88 -2.59
CA LEU A 234 10.14 -15.66 -3.50
C LEU A 234 9.74 -16.92 -4.26
N ARG A 235 10.34 -18.08 -3.97
CA ARG A 235 10.08 -19.32 -4.71
C ARG A 235 8.60 -19.69 -4.66
N GLY A 236 7.96 -19.74 -5.83
CA GLY A 236 6.55 -20.07 -5.97
C GLY A 236 5.59 -18.92 -5.66
N ALA A 237 6.09 -17.72 -5.34
CA ALA A 237 5.27 -16.54 -5.09
C ALA A 237 4.54 -16.05 -6.36
N VAL A 238 3.50 -15.24 -6.17
CA VAL A 238 2.88 -14.44 -7.22
C VAL A 238 3.38 -13.01 -7.10
N LEU A 239 4.12 -12.54 -8.11
CA LEU A 239 4.57 -11.16 -8.19
C LEU A 239 3.40 -10.24 -8.53
N LEU A 240 3.21 -9.17 -7.76
CA LEU A 240 2.23 -8.12 -8.04
C LEU A 240 2.99 -6.85 -8.45
N VAL A 241 2.69 -6.29 -9.62
CA VAL A 241 3.31 -5.03 -10.07
C VAL A 241 2.25 -4.08 -10.61
N GLU A 242 2.45 -2.79 -10.38
CA GLU A 242 1.73 -1.67 -10.99
C GLU A 242 2.74 -0.60 -11.41
N THR A 243 2.30 0.34 -12.25
CA THR A 243 3.06 1.56 -12.55
C THR A 243 2.40 2.79 -11.95
N SER A 244 3.21 3.78 -11.57
CA SER A 244 2.75 5.01 -10.93
C SER A 244 2.17 6.04 -11.92
N GLU A 245 1.72 7.17 -11.36
CA GLU A 245 1.32 8.37 -12.08
C GLU A 245 2.44 8.99 -12.94
N LEU A 246 3.69 8.54 -12.79
CA LEU A 246 4.80 8.95 -13.64
C LEU A 246 4.66 8.43 -15.08
N MET A 247 3.79 7.45 -15.32
CA MET A 247 3.51 6.85 -16.63
C MET A 247 4.82 6.43 -17.35
N PRO A 248 5.63 5.52 -16.77
CA PRO A 248 6.86 5.08 -17.40
C PRO A 248 6.59 4.47 -18.77
N SER A 249 7.46 4.74 -19.73
CA SER A 249 7.35 4.13 -21.05
C SER A 249 7.52 2.61 -20.98
N ALA A 250 6.96 1.89 -21.97
CA ALA A 250 7.13 0.43 -22.07
C ALA A 250 8.61 0.00 -22.09
N GLU A 251 9.51 0.86 -22.60
CA GLU A 251 10.95 0.61 -22.57
C GLU A 251 11.52 0.67 -21.14
N GLN A 252 11.12 1.67 -20.35
CA GLN A 252 11.52 1.80 -18.94
C GLN A 252 10.99 0.63 -18.11
N VAL A 253 9.73 0.22 -18.31
CA VAL A 253 9.16 -0.99 -17.73
C VAL A 253 10.01 -2.22 -18.08
N GLY A 254 10.40 -2.35 -19.35
CA GLY A 254 11.29 -3.42 -19.80
C GLY A 254 12.66 -3.42 -19.12
N TRP A 255 13.25 -2.24 -18.86
CA TRP A 255 14.53 -2.12 -18.15
C TRP A 255 14.39 -2.51 -16.68
N MET A 256 13.36 -2.03 -15.98
CA MET A 256 13.09 -2.37 -14.58
C MET A 256 12.92 -3.87 -14.40
N LEU A 257 12.07 -4.51 -15.22
CA LEU A 257 11.86 -5.96 -15.18
C LEU A 257 13.14 -6.74 -15.53
N ARG A 258 13.94 -6.26 -16.50
CA ARG A 258 15.23 -6.90 -16.82
C ARG A 258 16.19 -6.84 -15.64
N SER A 259 16.30 -5.70 -14.96
CA SER A 259 17.12 -5.55 -13.75
C SER A 259 16.67 -6.48 -12.63
N MET A 260 15.35 -6.64 -12.42
CA MET A 260 14.81 -7.64 -11.48
C MET A 260 15.16 -9.07 -11.89
N GLY A 261 15.13 -9.36 -13.20
CA GLY A 261 15.52 -10.64 -13.78
C GLY A 261 16.99 -10.98 -13.54
N GLU A 262 17.91 -10.03 -13.73
CA GLU A 262 19.34 -10.20 -13.47
C GLU A 262 19.65 -10.36 -11.97
N ARG A 263 18.76 -9.91 -11.09
CA ARG A 263 18.78 -10.23 -9.64
C ARG A 263 18.19 -11.61 -9.31
N GLY A 264 17.75 -12.39 -10.30
CA GLY A 264 17.20 -13.73 -10.12
C GLY A 264 15.77 -13.78 -9.58
N LEU A 265 15.11 -12.63 -9.34
CA LEU A 265 13.78 -12.58 -8.71
C LEU A 265 12.70 -13.18 -9.62
N LEU A 266 12.74 -12.85 -10.92
CA LEU A 266 11.73 -13.32 -11.88
C LEU A 266 11.79 -14.83 -12.13
N ALA A 267 12.94 -15.48 -11.88
CA ALA A 267 13.09 -16.92 -12.03
C ALA A 267 12.42 -17.72 -10.88
N GLU A 268 12.19 -17.07 -9.74
CA GLU A 268 11.65 -17.73 -8.54
C GLU A 268 10.12 -17.70 -8.48
N VAL A 269 9.48 -16.70 -9.11
CA VAL A 269 8.03 -16.50 -9.03
C VAL A 269 7.25 -17.47 -9.94
N ALA A 270 6.08 -17.91 -9.49
CA ALA A 270 5.20 -18.81 -10.23
C ALA A 270 4.24 -18.08 -11.19
N GLY A 271 3.97 -16.79 -10.94
CA GLY A 271 3.12 -15.97 -11.78
C GLY A 271 3.34 -14.49 -11.52
N VAL A 272 2.87 -13.66 -12.44
CA VAL A 272 2.89 -12.20 -12.33
C VAL A 272 1.47 -11.70 -12.57
N LEU A 273 1.01 -10.80 -11.71
CA LEU A 273 -0.18 -9.99 -11.91
C LEU A 273 0.29 -8.55 -12.12
N VAL A 274 -0.20 -7.92 -13.19
CA VAL A 274 0.04 -6.51 -13.50
C VAL A 274 -1.29 -5.79 -13.34
N ALA A 275 -1.30 -4.69 -12.60
CA ALA A 275 -2.42 -3.77 -12.46
C ALA A 275 -2.07 -2.43 -13.11
#